data_AF-A0A2P4X5Z3-F1
#
_entry.id   AF-A0A2P4X5Z3-F1
#
_cell.length_a   1.000
_cell.length_b   1.000
_cell.length_c   1.000
_cell.angle_alpha   90.00
_cell.angle_beta   90.00
_cell.angle_gamma   90.00
#
_symmetry.space_group_name_H-M   'P 1'
#
loop_
_entity.id
_entity.type
_entity.pdbx_description
1 polymer ?
#
loop_
_entity_poly.entity_id
_entity_poly.type
_entity_poly.pdbx_seq_one_letter_code
_entity_poly.pdbx_strand_id
1 'polypeptide(L)'
;MWRPLTAAAFDASSLTGVKTFEAANDLNLGEVTLSVQSVQVAGQRAGFVAVYGKGGVLEQHDSLRFEAASGTFMVDKIEAQRMRGSIDMSESELRSVEIVGGHISNVNMTAIEMVEVQGELFVEDEAFFGASVTVDGQVMGSGAYVDASDERFKREVYQISNASEVVAQLRGVEYAYNSAKFPNKFRHDGRRELGFIAQEVEKVVPQVVTTDPDGFKYVAYARLMPIVVEALKREQRRADDSEKRIQHLQTEMSDLKRALQTQQEMLQWFQLQLDGRLSRDEKKTPKLL
;
A
#
# COMPACT_ATOMS: atom_id res chain seq x y z
N MET A 1 -53.12 36.40 -34.12
CA MET A 1 -53.54 36.54 -35.53
C MET A 1 -52.28 36.44 -36.37
N TRP A 2 -52.08 35.31 -37.05
CA TRP A 2 -50.92 35.08 -37.92
C TRP A 2 -50.98 36.05 -39.10
N ARG A 3 -49.90 36.78 -39.38
CA ARG A 3 -49.78 37.60 -40.59
C ARG A 3 -48.96 36.83 -41.62
N PRO A 4 -49.55 36.40 -42.75
CA PRO A 4 -48.77 35.87 -43.85
C PRO A 4 -47.88 36.98 -44.42
N LEU A 5 -46.61 36.68 -44.63
CA LEU A 5 -45.73 37.51 -45.45
C LEU A 5 -46.19 37.36 -46.90
N THR A 6 -47.04 38.27 -47.38
CA THR A 6 -47.58 38.18 -48.74
C THR A 6 -46.54 38.64 -49.77
N ALA A 7 -46.33 37.77 -50.75
CA ALA A 7 -45.30 37.76 -51.81
C ALA A 7 -45.26 38.96 -52.78
N ALA A 8 -45.80 40.13 -52.44
CA ALA A 8 -45.75 41.30 -53.32
C ALA A 8 -44.34 41.94 -53.41
N ALA A 9 -43.38 41.52 -52.56
CA ALA A 9 -42.01 42.05 -52.56
C ALA A 9 -40.90 41.01 -52.39
N PHE A 10 -41.22 39.71 -52.35
CA PHE A 10 -40.23 38.65 -52.15
C PHE A 10 -40.58 37.44 -53.02
N ASP A 11 -39.59 36.92 -53.74
CA ASP A 11 -39.67 35.64 -54.43
C ASP A 11 -40.01 34.55 -53.40
N ALA A 12 -41.18 33.93 -53.54
CA ALA A 12 -41.71 32.96 -52.60
C ALA A 12 -40.94 31.62 -52.59
N SER A 13 -39.92 31.46 -53.44
CA SER A 13 -39.08 30.27 -53.50
C SER A 13 -37.78 30.38 -52.69
N SER A 14 -37.26 31.59 -52.44
CA SER A 14 -36.06 31.79 -51.62
C SER A 14 -35.99 33.19 -51.00
N LEU A 15 -35.68 33.25 -49.70
CA LEU A 15 -35.37 34.49 -48.99
C LEU A 15 -33.85 34.61 -48.86
N THR A 16 -33.24 35.49 -49.65
CA THR A 16 -31.81 35.77 -49.60
C THR A 16 -31.55 37.20 -49.12
N GLY A 17 -30.44 37.42 -48.39
CA GLY A 17 -30.04 38.76 -47.91
C GLY A 17 -30.80 39.30 -46.68
N VAL A 18 -31.58 38.46 -45.98
CA VAL A 18 -32.28 38.84 -44.75
C VAL A 18 -31.27 39.06 -43.61
N LYS A 19 -31.22 40.27 -43.06
CA LYS A 19 -30.31 40.63 -41.95
C LYS A 19 -30.86 40.30 -40.56
N THR A 20 -32.18 40.39 -40.40
CA THR A 20 -32.88 40.10 -39.15
C THR A 20 -34.22 39.46 -39.47
N PHE A 21 -34.59 38.43 -38.70
CA PHE A 21 -35.88 37.77 -38.79
C PHE A 21 -36.38 37.55 -37.37
N GLU A 22 -37.48 38.20 -37.00
CA GLU A 22 -38.01 38.22 -35.64
C GLU A 22 -39.46 37.72 -35.64
N ALA A 23 -39.75 36.72 -34.81
CA ALA A 23 -41.09 36.20 -34.58
C ALA A 23 -41.47 36.44 -33.13
N ALA A 24 -42.65 37.02 -32.89
CA ALA A 24 -43.09 37.38 -31.55
C ALA A 24 -43.53 36.17 -30.69
N ASN A 25 -43.72 35.00 -31.30
CA ASN A 25 -44.09 33.73 -30.65
C ASN A 25 -43.41 32.59 -31.42
N ASP A 26 -44.17 31.65 -31.98
CA ASP A 26 -43.61 30.52 -32.72
C ASP A 26 -43.23 30.91 -34.15
N LEU A 27 -42.07 30.43 -34.60
CA LEU A 27 -41.65 30.48 -36.00
C LEU A 27 -41.94 29.12 -36.64
N ASN A 28 -43.02 29.04 -37.42
CA ASN A 28 -43.34 27.87 -38.23
C ASN A 28 -42.94 28.13 -39.69
N LEU A 29 -41.99 27.36 -40.21
CA LEU A 29 -41.48 27.48 -41.58
C LEU A 29 -42.15 26.50 -42.56
N GLY A 30 -43.14 25.72 -42.11
CA GLY A 30 -43.78 24.70 -42.94
C GLY A 30 -42.77 23.67 -43.46
N GLU A 31 -42.85 23.33 -44.75
CA GLU A 31 -41.90 22.42 -45.42
C GLU A 31 -40.63 23.11 -45.93
N VAL A 32 -40.37 24.36 -45.54
CA VAL A 32 -39.23 25.14 -46.04
C VAL A 32 -37.97 24.83 -45.22
N THR A 33 -36.89 24.42 -45.91
CA THR A 33 -35.57 24.24 -45.31
C THR A 33 -34.95 25.59 -44.93
N LEU A 34 -34.70 25.81 -43.64
CA LEU A 34 -33.92 26.95 -43.16
C LEU A 34 -32.42 26.64 -43.22
N SER A 35 -31.66 27.42 -43.97
CA SER A 35 -30.20 27.38 -43.97
C SER A 35 -29.64 28.74 -43.53
N VAL A 36 -28.95 28.78 -42.40
CA VAL A 36 -28.47 30.02 -41.78
C VAL A 36 -27.05 29.83 -41.25
N GLN A 37 -26.21 30.87 -41.34
CA GLN A 37 -24.82 30.82 -40.87
C GLN A 37 -24.70 30.74 -39.33
N SER A 38 -25.64 31.35 -38.60
CA SER A 38 -25.71 31.29 -37.14
C SER A 38 -27.13 31.51 -36.65
N VAL A 39 -27.56 30.73 -35.65
CA VAL A 39 -28.81 30.94 -34.91
C VAL A 39 -28.47 31.28 -33.47
N GLN A 40 -28.99 32.39 -32.97
CA GLN A 40 -28.89 32.75 -31.56
C GLN A 40 -30.29 32.75 -30.96
N VAL A 41 -30.54 31.86 -30.00
CA VAL A 41 -31.83 31.78 -29.28
C VAL A 41 -31.62 32.33 -27.87
N ALA A 42 -32.14 33.54 -27.61
CA ALA A 42 -32.14 34.13 -26.28
C ALA A 42 -33.43 33.74 -25.53
N GLY A 43 -33.33 33.34 -24.26
CA GLY A 43 -34.51 33.09 -23.41
C GLY A 43 -35.22 31.75 -23.62
N GLN A 44 -34.48 30.71 -24.00
CA GLN A 44 -34.96 29.32 -24.08
C GLN A 44 -35.73 28.91 -22.81
N ARG A 45 -37.02 28.60 -22.95
CA ARG A 45 -37.80 27.94 -21.89
C ARG A 45 -37.28 26.52 -21.76
N ALA A 46 -37.04 26.08 -20.54
CA ALA A 46 -36.53 24.74 -20.31
C ALA A 46 -37.46 23.67 -20.91
N GLY A 47 -36.87 22.73 -21.66
CA GLY A 47 -37.58 21.75 -22.49
C GLY A 47 -37.01 21.58 -23.90
N PHE A 48 -36.22 22.53 -24.42
CA PHE A 48 -35.73 22.48 -25.81
C PHE A 48 -34.21 22.66 -25.87
N VAL A 49 -33.48 21.67 -26.38
CA VAL A 49 -32.08 21.83 -26.80
C VAL A 49 -32.05 21.53 -28.29
N ALA A 50 -31.82 22.54 -29.11
CA ALA A 50 -31.68 22.36 -30.55
C ALA A 50 -30.25 21.89 -30.85
N VAL A 51 -30.11 20.75 -31.54
CA VAL A 51 -28.81 20.23 -31.99
C VAL A 51 -28.64 20.50 -33.47
N TYR A 52 -27.45 20.93 -33.85
CA TYR A 52 -27.10 21.29 -35.22
C TYR A 52 -26.60 20.04 -35.96
N GLY A 53 -27.37 19.56 -36.93
CA GLY A 53 -26.95 18.49 -37.83
C GLY A 53 -25.98 18.96 -38.92
N LYS A 54 -25.36 18.01 -39.64
CA LYS A 54 -24.54 18.31 -40.83
C LYS A 54 -25.44 18.97 -41.88
N GLY A 55 -25.20 20.25 -42.17
CA GLY A 55 -26.03 21.06 -43.06
C GLY A 55 -26.88 22.13 -42.35
N GLY A 56 -26.78 22.26 -41.02
CA GLY A 56 -27.42 23.35 -40.26
C GLY A 56 -28.91 23.15 -40.02
N VAL A 57 -29.43 21.94 -40.24
CA VAL A 57 -30.83 21.60 -39.97
C VAL A 57 -31.03 21.50 -38.46
N LEU A 58 -32.01 22.26 -37.95
CA LEU A 58 -32.48 22.18 -36.58
C LEU A 58 -33.54 21.08 -36.51
N GLU A 59 -33.18 19.93 -35.94
CA GLU A 59 -34.13 18.84 -35.73
C GLU A 59 -34.30 18.58 -34.23
N GLN A 60 -35.56 18.47 -33.79
CA GLN A 60 -35.89 17.97 -32.47
C GLN A 60 -35.72 16.45 -32.50
N HIS A 61 -34.90 15.90 -31.60
CA HIS A 61 -34.79 14.46 -31.43
C HIS A 61 -35.42 14.06 -30.10
N ASP A 62 -36.32 13.06 -30.12
CA ASP A 62 -37.07 12.66 -28.93
C ASP A 62 -36.19 12.17 -27.78
N SER A 63 -34.97 11.71 -28.07
CA SER A 63 -34.02 11.33 -27.03
C SER A 63 -33.38 12.54 -26.33
N LEU A 64 -33.28 13.70 -26.99
CA LEU A 64 -32.62 14.90 -26.46
C LEU A 64 -33.64 15.76 -25.70
N ARG A 65 -33.65 15.63 -24.37
CA ARG A 65 -34.60 16.34 -23.50
C ARG A 65 -33.87 17.08 -22.39
N PHE A 66 -34.30 18.31 -22.09
CA PHE A 66 -33.87 19.02 -20.88
C PHE A 66 -35.07 19.23 -19.97
N GLU A 67 -35.05 18.62 -18.79
CA GLU A 67 -36.09 18.77 -17.80
C GLU A 67 -35.82 19.97 -16.89
N ALA A 68 -36.63 21.02 -17.06
CA ALA A 68 -36.54 22.29 -16.35
C ALA A 68 -36.49 22.19 -14.83
N ALA A 69 -37.36 21.34 -14.28
CA ALA A 69 -37.61 21.27 -12.85
C ALA A 69 -36.46 20.59 -12.11
N SER A 70 -35.80 19.62 -12.76
CA SER A 70 -34.67 18.87 -12.22
C SER A 70 -33.32 19.38 -12.71
N GLY A 71 -33.31 20.25 -13.73
CA GLY A 71 -32.07 20.66 -14.41
C GLY A 71 -31.39 19.52 -15.18
N THR A 72 -32.11 18.43 -15.46
CA THR A 72 -31.51 17.22 -16.04
C THR A 72 -31.53 17.27 -17.56
N PHE A 73 -30.36 17.12 -18.19
CA PHE A 73 -30.24 16.83 -19.61
C PHE A 73 -30.21 15.32 -19.84
N MET A 74 -31.15 14.81 -20.64
CA MET A 74 -31.30 13.40 -20.99
C MET A 74 -31.04 13.22 -22.48
N VAL A 75 -30.31 12.16 -22.81
CA VAL A 75 -30.03 11.70 -24.16
C VAL A 75 -29.80 10.20 -24.14
N ASP A 76 -30.49 9.45 -25.01
CA ASP A 76 -30.34 7.99 -25.06
C ASP A 76 -28.92 7.57 -25.47
N LYS A 77 -28.30 8.32 -26.39
CA LYS A 77 -26.93 8.08 -26.84
C LYS A 77 -26.30 9.35 -27.44
N ILE A 78 -25.06 9.66 -27.04
CA ILE A 78 -24.21 10.62 -27.76
C ILE A 78 -23.12 9.82 -28.50
N GLU A 79 -23.30 9.61 -29.80
CA GLU A 79 -22.25 9.05 -30.66
C GLU A 79 -21.46 10.19 -31.32
N ALA A 80 -20.24 10.43 -30.83
CA ALA A 80 -19.29 11.30 -31.50
C ALA A 80 -17.97 10.55 -31.72
N GLN A 81 -17.44 10.58 -32.94
CA GLN A 81 -16.12 9.98 -33.22
C GLN A 81 -14.98 10.69 -32.48
N ARG A 82 -15.15 11.98 -32.18
CA ARG A 82 -14.22 12.78 -31.37
C ARG A 82 -14.94 14.00 -30.79
N MET A 83 -14.92 14.16 -29.47
CA MET A 83 -15.32 15.41 -28.82
C MET A 83 -14.08 16.29 -28.61
N ARG A 84 -14.18 17.59 -28.86
CA ARG A 84 -13.09 18.56 -28.65
C ARG A 84 -13.64 19.81 -27.97
N GLY A 85 -12.87 20.37 -27.04
CA GLY A 85 -13.29 21.49 -26.19
C GLY A 85 -13.49 21.06 -24.73
N SER A 86 -13.72 22.03 -23.84
CA SER A 86 -14.01 21.79 -22.43
C SER A 86 -15.49 21.52 -22.22
N ILE A 87 -15.81 20.52 -21.40
CA ILE A 87 -17.16 20.34 -20.85
C ILE A 87 -17.13 20.99 -19.46
N ASP A 88 -17.83 22.12 -19.29
CA ASP A 88 -17.96 22.77 -17.99
C ASP A 88 -19.03 22.05 -17.17
N MET A 89 -18.62 21.48 -16.04
CA MET A 89 -19.49 20.77 -15.10
C MET A 89 -19.46 21.40 -13.70
N SER A 90 -19.05 22.67 -13.58
CA SER A 90 -18.88 23.33 -12.27
C SER A 90 -20.15 23.30 -11.40
N GLU A 91 -21.32 23.26 -12.04
CA GLU A 91 -22.64 23.23 -11.39
C GLU A 91 -23.46 21.98 -11.83
N SER A 92 -22.79 20.89 -12.23
CA SER A 92 -23.46 19.69 -12.76
C SER A 92 -22.77 18.40 -12.34
N GLU A 93 -23.51 17.30 -12.31
CA GLU A 93 -23.01 15.97 -11.92
C GLU A 93 -23.28 14.92 -13.00
N LEU A 94 -22.37 13.96 -13.16
CA LEU A 94 -22.63 12.76 -13.96
C LEU A 94 -23.29 11.71 -13.07
N ARG A 95 -24.56 11.38 -13.34
CA ARG A 95 -25.28 10.28 -12.67
C ARG A 95 -25.60 9.17 -13.67
N SER A 96 -25.28 7.94 -13.29
CA SER A 96 -25.56 6.74 -14.11
C SER A 96 -24.97 6.80 -15.53
N VAL A 97 -23.80 7.42 -15.69
CA VAL A 97 -23.08 7.51 -16.97
C VAL A 97 -21.99 6.44 -17.01
N GLU A 98 -22.01 5.60 -18.05
CA GLU A 98 -20.94 4.67 -18.36
C GLU A 98 -20.02 5.27 -19.45
N ILE A 99 -18.73 5.41 -19.16
CA ILE A 99 -17.72 5.82 -20.14
C ILE A 99 -16.98 4.55 -20.60
N VAL A 100 -17.30 4.07 -21.79
CA VAL A 100 -16.66 2.88 -22.36
C VAL A 100 -15.48 3.30 -23.24
N GLY A 101 -14.26 3.02 -22.77
CA GLY A 101 -13.01 3.34 -23.46
C GLY A 101 -12.58 4.82 -23.38
N GLY A 102 -11.46 5.18 -24.01
CA GLY A 102 -10.89 6.52 -23.97
C GLY A 102 -10.01 6.79 -22.75
N HIS A 103 -9.62 8.06 -22.55
CA HIS A 103 -8.82 8.51 -21.40
C HIS A 103 -9.59 9.60 -20.64
N ILE A 104 -9.66 9.45 -19.31
CA ILE A 104 -10.17 10.49 -18.41
C ILE A 104 -8.96 11.17 -17.78
N SER A 105 -8.82 12.47 -17.95
CA SER A 105 -7.72 13.26 -17.38
C SER A 105 -8.22 14.59 -16.83
N ASN A 106 -7.48 15.16 -15.87
CA ASN A 106 -7.81 16.43 -15.20
C ASN A 106 -9.17 16.46 -14.45
N VAL A 107 -9.59 15.32 -13.91
CA VAL A 107 -10.81 15.25 -13.08
C VAL A 107 -10.45 15.54 -11.62
N ASN A 108 -11.11 16.53 -11.03
CA ASN A 108 -11.04 16.77 -9.60
C ASN A 108 -11.96 15.79 -8.86
N MET A 109 -11.38 14.91 -8.03
CA MET A 109 -12.10 13.87 -7.29
C MET A 109 -12.30 14.21 -5.80
N THR A 110 -12.12 15.46 -5.38
CA THR A 110 -12.13 15.86 -3.96
C THR A 110 -13.44 15.59 -3.21
N ALA A 111 -14.58 15.50 -3.90
CA ALA A 111 -15.89 15.21 -3.31
C ALA A 111 -16.32 13.73 -3.40
N ILE A 112 -15.48 12.86 -3.97
CA ILE A 112 -15.82 11.44 -4.15
C ILE A 112 -15.46 10.68 -2.87
N GLU A 113 -16.45 10.01 -2.27
CA GLU A 113 -16.25 9.18 -1.08
C GLU A 113 -15.61 7.81 -1.41
N MET A 114 -15.94 7.25 -2.57
CA MET A 114 -15.49 5.91 -2.98
C MET A 114 -15.20 5.86 -4.48
N VAL A 115 -14.07 5.23 -4.83
CA VAL A 115 -13.73 4.84 -6.19
C VAL A 115 -13.69 3.31 -6.23
N GLU A 116 -14.61 2.69 -6.94
CA GLU A 116 -14.62 1.24 -7.16
C GLU A 116 -14.06 0.93 -8.56
N VAL A 117 -13.08 0.02 -8.63
CA VAL A 117 -12.49 -0.45 -9.89
C VAL A 117 -12.71 -1.96 -9.97
N GLN A 118 -13.55 -2.40 -10.91
CA GLN A 118 -13.86 -3.84 -11.09
C GLN A 118 -12.75 -4.63 -11.83
N GLY A 119 -11.62 -3.97 -12.11
CA GLY A 119 -10.47 -4.54 -12.83
C GLY A 119 -9.15 -4.03 -12.28
N GLU A 120 -8.17 -3.84 -13.15
CA GLU A 120 -6.84 -3.37 -12.76
C GLU A 120 -6.78 -1.83 -12.76
N LEU A 121 -6.16 -1.26 -11.71
CA LEU A 121 -5.75 0.13 -11.68
C LEU A 121 -4.27 0.22 -12.04
N PHE A 122 -3.95 0.87 -13.15
CA PHE A 122 -2.57 1.11 -13.58
C PHE A 122 -2.15 2.53 -13.23
N VAL A 123 -1.02 2.67 -12.51
CA VAL A 123 -0.40 3.95 -12.16
C VAL A 123 0.98 3.98 -12.79
N GLU A 124 1.21 4.92 -13.71
CA GLU A 124 2.46 4.99 -14.50
C GLU A 124 3.68 5.51 -13.71
N ASP A 125 3.44 6.40 -12.75
CA ASP A 125 4.50 7.12 -12.04
C ASP A 125 4.34 6.98 -10.52
N GLU A 126 3.59 7.89 -9.88
CA GLU A 126 3.44 7.92 -8.43
C GLU A 126 1.97 7.92 -7.99
N ALA A 127 1.69 7.25 -6.86
CA ALA A 127 0.44 7.35 -6.13
C ALA A 127 0.71 7.86 -4.71
N PHE A 128 0.06 8.96 -4.33
CA PHE A 128 0.14 9.52 -2.99
C PHE A 128 -1.13 9.22 -2.20
N PHE A 129 -0.96 8.64 -1.01
CA PHE A 129 -2.04 8.37 -0.06
C PHE A 129 -1.79 9.16 1.22
N GLY A 130 -2.69 10.07 1.59
CA GLY A 130 -2.52 10.95 2.76
C GLY A 130 -2.76 10.30 4.12
N ALA A 131 -3.13 9.02 4.16
CA ALA A 131 -3.48 8.27 5.36
C ALA A 131 -2.97 6.81 5.24
N SER A 132 -3.75 5.84 5.70
CA SER A 132 -3.41 4.41 5.60
C SER A 132 -3.91 3.80 4.30
N VAL A 133 -3.12 2.87 3.75
CA VAL A 133 -3.56 1.95 2.70
C VAL A 133 -3.83 0.59 3.34
N THR A 134 -5.03 0.05 3.17
CA THR A 134 -5.38 -1.33 3.56
C THR A 134 -5.49 -2.16 2.29
N VAL A 135 -4.75 -3.26 2.22
CA VAL A 135 -4.73 -4.16 1.07
C VAL A 135 -5.25 -5.52 1.50
N ASP A 136 -6.35 -5.97 0.91
CA ASP A 136 -6.79 -7.37 0.97
C ASP A 136 -6.03 -8.16 -0.09
N GLY A 137 -4.88 -8.71 0.31
CA GLY A 137 -4.03 -9.51 -0.56
C GLY A 137 -2.54 -9.26 -0.35
N GLN A 138 -1.78 -9.35 -1.43
CA GLN A 138 -0.33 -9.21 -1.41
C GLN A 138 0.10 -7.88 -2.01
N VAL A 139 1.08 -7.24 -1.37
CA VAL A 139 1.81 -6.11 -1.95
C VAL A 139 3.15 -6.64 -2.45
N MET A 140 3.38 -6.55 -3.76
CA MET A 140 4.61 -6.96 -4.41
C MET A 140 5.35 -5.73 -4.91
N GLY A 141 6.63 -5.61 -4.54
CA GLY A 141 7.51 -4.56 -5.03
C GLY A 141 8.83 -5.16 -5.50
N SER A 142 9.42 -4.58 -6.54
CA SER A 142 10.80 -4.88 -6.94
C SER A 142 11.85 -4.21 -6.05
N GLY A 143 11.42 -3.20 -5.26
CA GLY A 143 12.25 -2.43 -4.33
C GLY A 143 11.90 -2.65 -2.86
N ALA A 144 12.58 -1.92 -1.99
CA ALA A 144 12.36 -1.98 -0.54
C ALA A 144 11.12 -1.19 -0.10
N TYR A 145 10.46 -1.67 0.96
CA TYR A 145 9.56 -0.85 1.76
C TYR A 145 10.39 0.06 2.66
N VAL A 146 10.28 1.37 2.45
CA VAL A 146 11.12 2.38 3.12
C VAL A 146 10.32 3.09 4.21
N ASP A 147 10.81 3.02 5.44
CA ASP A 147 10.26 3.74 6.58
C ASP A 147 11.04 5.04 6.84
N ALA A 148 10.34 6.15 7.12
CA ALA A 148 10.96 7.38 7.60
C ALA A 148 11.66 7.14 8.96
N SER A 149 12.95 7.47 9.06
CA SER A 149 13.78 7.12 10.23
C SER A 149 14.86 8.15 10.58
N ASP A 150 14.83 9.35 9.98
CA ASP A 150 15.74 10.45 10.29
C ASP A 150 15.71 10.80 11.80
N GLU A 151 16.86 11.14 12.38
CA GLU A 151 16.95 11.46 13.81
C GLU A 151 16.05 12.63 14.21
N ARG A 152 15.83 13.59 13.31
CA ARG A 152 14.99 14.78 13.54
C ARG A 152 13.51 14.41 13.68
N PHE A 153 13.10 13.23 13.22
CA PHE A 153 11.74 12.73 13.35
C PHE A 153 11.50 11.99 14.67
N LYS A 154 12.53 11.89 15.53
CA LYS A 154 12.49 11.11 16.77
C LYS A 154 12.72 11.99 17.98
N ARG A 155 12.08 11.63 19.08
CA ARG A 155 12.29 12.18 20.42
C ARG A 155 12.32 11.03 21.42
N GLU A 156 12.93 11.26 22.59
CA GLU A 156 12.93 10.28 23.69
C GLU A 156 13.49 8.91 23.26
N VAL A 157 14.70 8.93 22.67
CA VAL A 157 15.36 7.73 22.13
C VAL A 157 16.08 6.98 23.25
N TYR A 158 15.63 5.75 23.53
CA TYR A 158 16.23 4.85 24.52
C TYR A 158 16.80 3.60 23.87
N GLN A 159 17.85 3.04 24.47
CA GLN A 159 18.38 1.74 24.06
C GLN A 159 17.44 0.60 24.45
N ILE A 160 17.25 -0.37 23.56
CA ILE A 160 16.50 -1.61 23.85
C ILE A 160 17.38 -2.53 24.70
N SER A 161 17.07 -2.66 25.99
CA SER A 161 17.91 -3.39 26.95
C SER A 161 17.45 -4.83 27.22
N ASN A 162 16.16 -5.11 27.08
CA ASN A 162 15.52 -6.41 27.35
C ASN A 162 15.26 -7.26 26.09
N ALA A 163 16.09 -7.06 25.05
CA ALA A 163 15.85 -7.63 23.73
C ALA A 163 15.82 -9.17 23.72
N SER A 164 16.76 -9.85 24.42
CA SER A 164 16.76 -11.32 24.45
C SER A 164 15.54 -11.87 25.21
N GLU A 165 15.11 -11.21 26.28
CA GLU A 165 13.93 -11.61 27.06
C GLU A 165 12.66 -11.47 26.22
N VAL A 166 12.57 -10.42 25.41
CA VAL A 166 11.47 -10.22 24.47
C VAL A 166 11.46 -11.32 23.42
N VAL A 167 12.58 -11.55 22.72
CA VAL A 167 12.67 -12.57 21.67
C VAL A 167 12.37 -13.98 22.22
N ALA A 168 12.84 -14.29 23.43
CA ALA A 168 12.58 -15.59 24.07
C ALA A 168 11.10 -15.85 24.39
N GLN A 169 10.28 -14.80 24.51
CA GLN A 169 8.84 -14.92 24.75
C GLN A 169 8.01 -14.96 23.46
N LEU A 170 8.60 -14.59 22.32
CA LEU A 170 7.91 -14.63 21.03
C LEU A 170 7.91 -16.05 20.46
N ARG A 171 6.73 -16.52 20.04
CA ARG A 171 6.55 -17.84 19.45
C ARG A 171 6.29 -17.73 17.95
N GLY A 172 7.25 -18.13 17.13
CA GLY A 172 7.03 -18.35 15.71
C GLY A 172 6.05 -19.51 15.49
N VAL A 173 5.08 -19.32 14.61
CA VAL A 173 4.07 -20.33 14.29
C VAL A 173 3.96 -20.54 12.78
N GLU A 174 3.54 -21.74 12.40
CA GLU A 174 3.14 -22.06 11.03
C GLU A 174 1.63 -22.29 11.01
N TYR A 175 0.90 -21.51 10.21
CA TYR A 175 -0.56 -21.46 10.25
C TYR A 175 -1.14 -21.44 8.83
N ALA A 176 -2.43 -21.77 8.72
CA ALA A 176 -3.23 -21.49 7.53
C ALA A 176 -4.41 -20.62 7.97
N TYR A 177 -4.85 -19.71 7.11
CA TYR A 177 -5.99 -18.85 7.41
C TYR A 177 -7.28 -19.66 7.52
N ASN A 178 -8.13 -19.30 8.48
CA ASN A 178 -9.43 -19.93 8.68
C ASN A 178 -10.48 -19.28 7.76
N SER A 179 -10.34 -19.49 6.45
CA SER A 179 -11.23 -18.94 5.44
C SER A 179 -12.67 -19.43 5.57
N ALA A 180 -12.90 -20.60 6.20
CA ALA A 180 -14.26 -21.09 6.47
C ALA A 180 -14.99 -20.24 7.52
N LYS A 181 -14.28 -19.78 8.56
CA LYS A 181 -14.86 -18.93 9.61
C LYS A 181 -14.93 -17.45 9.18
N PHE A 182 -14.02 -17.01 8.32
CA PHE A 182 -13.93 -15.62 7.86
C PHE A 182 -13.88 -15.53 6.32
N PRO A 183 -14.93 -15.95 5.62
CA PRO A 183 -14.92 -16.09 4.15
C PRO A 183 -14.79 -14.77 3.40
N ASN A 184 -15.21 -13.67 4.03
CA ASN A 184 -15.24 -12.34 3.41
C ASN A 184 -14.12 -11.42 3.91
N LYS A 185 -13.20 -11.91 4.75
CA LYS A 185 -12.19 -11.02 5.34
C LYS A 185 -10.95 -10.90 4.48
N PHE A 186 -10.40 -12.03 4.06
CA PHE A 186 -9.21 -12.07 3.23
C PHE A 186 -9.28 -13.23 2.24
N ARG A 187 -8.90 -12.97 0.99
CA ARG A 187 -8.74 -14.05 0.01
C ARG A 187 -7.41 -14.76 0.24
N HIS A 188 -7.49 -15.99 0.74
CA HIS A 188 -6.33 -16.88 0.88
C HIS A 188 -6.52 -18.16 0.08
N ASP A 189 -5.43 -18.64 -0.51
CA ASP A 189 -5.38 -19.87 -1.30
C ASP A 189 -5.19 -21.15 -0.47
N GLY A 190 -5.19 -21.02 0.86
CA GLY A 190 -5.06 -22.13 1.80
C GLY A 190 -3.62 -22.61 2.03
N ARG A 191 -2.60 -21.95 1.45
CA ARG A 191 -1.20 -22.27 1.74
C ARG A 191 -0.88 -21.99 3.22
N ARG A 192 0.04 -22.79 3.77
CA ARG A 192 0.60 -22.55 5.10
C ARG A 192 1.63 -21.44 5.04
N GLU A 193 1.60 -20.57 6.03
CA GLU A 193 2.46 -19.41 6.17
C GLU A 193 3.16 -19.43 7.53
N LEU A 194 4.30 -18.74 7.61
CA LEU A 194 5.02 -18.52 8.86
C LEU A 194 4.70 -17.14 9.40
N GLY A 195 4.56 -17.03 10.72
CA GLY A 195 4.32 -15.74 11.35
C GLY A 195 4.19 -15.83 12.86
N PHE A 196 3.44 -14.88 13.41
CA PHE A 196 3.13 -14.78 14.83
C PHE A 196 1.63 -14.68 15.07
N ILE A 197 1.19 -15.08 16.25
CA ILE A 197 -0.16 -14.77 16.74
C ILE A 197 -0.13 -13.36 17.34
N ALA A 198 -0.87 -12.42 16.76
CA ALA A 198 -0.83 -11.01 17.14
C ALA A 198 -1.15 -10.79 18.64
N GLN A 199 -2.04 -11.58 19.22
CA GLN A 199 -2.38 -11.54 20.65
C GLN A 199 -1.23 -11.99 21.56
N GLU A 200 -0.35 -12.87 21.08
CA GLU A 200 0.86 -13.28 21.82
C GLU A 200 1.92 -12.18 21.74
N VAL A 201 2.10 -11.59 20.55
CA VAL A 201 3.01 -10.46 20.33
C VAL A 201 2.62 -9.26 21.19
N GLU A 202 1.34 -8.92 21.24
CA GLU A 202 0.84 -7.75 21.99
C GLU A 202 1.19 -7.79 23.48
N LYS A 203 1.23 -8.98 24.10
CA LYS A 203 1.59 -9.14 25.52
C LYS A 203 3.05 -8.79 25.81
N VAL A 204 3.92 -8.89 24.80
CA VAL A 204 5.38 -8.74 24.94
C VAL A 204 5.86 -7.43 24.31
N VAL A 205 5.34 -7.08 23.14
CA VAL A 205 5.74 -5.95 22.29
C VAL A 205 4.48 -5.26 21.73
N PRO A 206 3.65 -4.62 22.58
CA PRO A 206 2.39 -4.02 22.14
C PRO A 206 2.58 -2.95 21.06
N GLN A 207 3.72 -2.26 21.05
CA GLN A 207 4.01 -1.16 20.11
C GLN A 207 4.10 -1.58 18.63
N VAL A 208 4.16 -2.88 18.32
CA VAL A 208 4.15 -3.37 16.93
C VAL A 208 2.81 -3.96 16.52
N VAL A 209 1.80 -3.89 17.39
CA VAL A 209 0.47 -4.45 17.13
C VAL A 209 -0.55 -3.33 16.96
N THR A 210 -1.25 -3.34 15.83
CA THR A 210 -2.38 -2.43 15.56
C THR A 210 -3.68 -3.23 15.64
N THR A 211 -4.73 -2.63 16.18
CA THR A 211 -6.07 -3.22 16.22
C THR A 211 -7.00 -2.42 15.31
N ASP A 212 -7.73 -3.09 14.40
CA ASP A 212 -8.75 -2.44 13.56
C ASP A 212 -10.05 -2.13 14.36
N PRO A 213 -10.98 -1.34 13.82
CA PRO A 213 -12.25 -1.02 14.50
C PRO A 213 -13.09 -2.26 14.86
N ASP A 214 -12.92 -3.37 14.15
CA ASP A 214 -13.62 -4.63 14.41
C ASP A 214 -12.92 -5.51 15.47
N GLY A 215 -11.80 -5.04 16.04
CA GLY A 215 -11.06 -5.70 17.12
C GLY A 215 -10.02 -6.72 16.64
N PHE A 216 -9.75 -6.84 15.34
CA PHE A 216 -8.73 -7.73 14.82
C PHE A 216 -7.35 -7.08 14.86
N LYS A 217 -6.32 -7.90 15.06
CA LYS A 217 -4.96 -7.44 15.36
C LYS A 217 -4.00 -7.77 14.23
N TYR A 218 -3.11 -6.83 13.92
CA TYR A 218 -2.12 -6.88 12.85
C TYR A 218 -0.74 -6.61 13.42
N VAL A 219 0.30 -7.25 12.89
CA VAL A 219 1.68 -7.13 13.40
C VAL A 219 2.55 -6.41 12.36
N ALA A 220 3.23 -5.34 12.79
CA ALA A 220 4.24 -4.65 12.00
C ALA A 220 5.59 -5.39 12.09
N TYR A 221 5.73 -6.49 11.32
CA TYR A 221 6.91 -7.38 11.36
C TYR A 221 8.25 -6.64 11.24
N ALA A 222 8.36 -5.65 10.34
CA ALA A 222 9.59 -4.89 10.16
C ALA A 222 10.04 -4.16 11.43
N ARG A 223 9.10 -3.76 12.30
CA ARG A 223 9.38 -3.07 13.56
C ARG A 223 9.92 -4.00 14.66
N LEU A 224 9.91 -5.32 14.46
CA LEU A 224 10.58 -6.29 15.34
C LEU A 224 12.10 -6.34 15.09
N MET A 225 12.58 -5.94 13.90
CA MET A 225 13.98 -6.08 13.53
C MET A 225 14.98 -5.42 14.49
N PRO A 226 14.77 -4.19 15.00
CA PRO A 226 15.68 -3.59 15.97
C PRO A 226 15.83 -4.42 17.26
N ILE A 227 14.75 -5.08 17.69
CA ILE A 227 14.77 -5.96 18.88
C ILE A 227 15.63 -7.19 18.58
N VAL A 228 15.43 -7.82 17.41
CA VAL A 228 16.22 -8.99 16.98
C VAL A 228 17.72 -8.64 16.89
N VAL A 229 18.06 -7.45 16.37
CA VAL A 229 19.44 -6.97 16.29
C VAL A 229 20.08 -6.85 17.68
N GLU A 230 19.39 -6.22 18.64
CA GLU A 230 19.94 -6.07 20.00
C GLU A 230 20.01 -7.41 20.75
N ALA A 231 19.07 -8.32 20.51
CA ALA A 231 19.13 -9.69 21.05
C ALA A 231 20.36 -10.44 20.51
N LEU A 232 20.60 -10.36 19.19
CA LEU A 232 21.76 -11.00 18.55
C LEU A 232 23.09 -10.42 19.06
N LYS A 233 23.19 -9.09 19.21
CA LYS A 233 24.37 -8.45 19.81
C LYS A 233 24.63 -8.91 21.25
N ARG A 234 23.57 -9.18 22.03
CA ARG A 234 23.70 -9.70 23.40
C ARG A 234 24.14 -11.15 23.41
N GLU A 235 23.59 -11.99 22.54
CA GLU A 235 24.05 -13.38 22.40
C GLU A 235 25.49 -13.47 21.90
N GLN A 236 25.92 -12.61 20.97
CA GLN A 236 27.32 -12.54 20.54
C GLN A 236 28.26 -12.22 21.71
N ARG A 237 27.92 -11.24 22.55
CA ARG A 237 28.72 -10.91 23.75
C ARG A 237 28.82 -12.09 24.72
N ARG A 238 27.72 -12.82 24.93
CA ARG A 238 27.72 -14.04 25.77
C ARG A 238 28.62 -15.13 25.19
N ALA A 239 28.64 -15.28 23.87
CA ALA A 239 29.52 -16.23 23.20
C ALA A 239 31.00 -15.84 23.39
N ASP A 240 31.35 -14.58 23.15
CA ASP A 240 32.73 -14.08 23.32
C ASP A 240 33.23 -14.23 24.77
N ASP A 241 32.37 -13.93 25.75
CA ASP A 241 32.71 -14.08 27.16
C ASP A 241 32.87 -15.55 27.57
N SER A 242 32.06 -16.44 26.99
CA SER A 242 32.18 -17.89 27.21
C SER A 242 33.47 -18.43 26.60
N GLU A 243 33.86 -17.98 25.41
CA GLU A 243 35.10 -18.38 24.76
C GLU A 243 36.34 -17.94 25.56
N LYS A 244 36.35 -16.70 26.07
CA LYS A 244 37.43 -16.23 26.97
C LYS A 244 37.55 -17.09 28.22
N ARG A 245 36.43 -17.48 28.82
CA ARG A 245 36.42 -18.36 30.00
C ARG A 245 36.97 -19.74 29.66
N ILE A 246 36.60 -20.30 28.51
CA ILE A 246 37.13 -21.58 28.04
C ILE A 246 38.65 -21.50 27.85
N GLN A 247 39.16 -20.46 27.18
CA GLN A 247 40.59 -20.26 26.99
C GLN A 247 41.33 -20.13 28.33
N HIS A 248 40.80 -19.33 29.25
CA HIS A 248 41.38 -19.16 30.58
C HIS A 248 41.45 -20.49 31.34
N LEU A 249 40.36 -21.25 31.37
CA LEU A 249 40.32 -22.57 32.01
C LEU A 249 41.26 -23.57 31.33
N GLN A 250 41.42 -23.53 30.01
CA GLN A 250 42.39 -24.36 29.28
C GLN A 250 43.83 -24.03 29.67
N THR A 251 44.16 -22.73 29.84
CA THR A 251 45.47 -22.30 30.33
C THR A 251 45.72 -22.82 31.75
N GLU A 252 44.77 -22.62 32.67
CA GLU A 252 44.88 -23.13 34.06
C GLU A 252 45.05 -24.65 34.10
N MET A 253 44.27 -25.39 33.30
CA MET A 253 44.40 -26.84 33.18
C MET A 253 45.78 -27.27 32.64
N SER A 254 46.33 -26.53 31.69
CA SER A 254 47.68 -26.80 31.13
C SER A 254 48.76 -26.59 32.19
N ASP A 255 48.68 -25.50 32.93
CA ASP A 255 49.65 -25.18 33.98
C ASP A 255 49.55 -26.15 35.16
N LEU A 256 48.33 -26.55 35.55
CA LEU A 256 48.13 -27.58 36.57
C LEU A 256 48.70 -28.94 36.14
N LYS A 257 48.53 -29.33 34.87
CA LYS A 257 49.13 -30.56 34.32
C LYS A 257 50.66 -30.52 34.39
N ARG A 258 51.28 -29.38 34.05
CA ARG A 258 52.74 -29.21 34.16
C ARG A 258 53.21 -29.32 35.61
N ALA A 259 52.53 -28.64 36.53
CA ALA A 259 52.85 -28.70 37.95
C ALA A 259 52.75 -30.13 38.50
N LEU A 260 51.70 -30.87 38.11
CA LEU A 260 51.54 -32.28 38.48
C LEU A 260 52.67 -33.16 37.92
N GLN A 261 53.07 -32.93 36.67
CA GLN A 261 54.18 -33.66 36.05
C GLN A 261 55.50 -33.38 36.78
N THR A 262 55.79 -32.11 37.09
CA THR A 262 56.97 -31.74 37.89
C THR A 262 56.96 -32.39 39.27
N GLN A 263 55.80 -32.47 39.92
CA GLN A 263 55.66 -33.16 41.20
C GLN A 263 55.93 -34.67 41.07
N GLN A 264 55.45 -35.32 40.01
CA GLN A 264 55.72 -36.73 39.73
C GLN A 264 57.22 -36.99 39.49
N GLU A 265 57.88 -36.16 38.68
CA GLU A 265 59.32 -36.24 38.42
C GLU A 265 60.13 -36.06 39.72
N MET A 266 59.73 -35.11 40.56
CA MET A 266 60.35 -34.90 41.88
C MET A 266 60.20 -36.11 42.80
N LEU A 267 59.03 -36.73 42.83
CA LEU A 267 58.79 -37.95 43.62
C LEU A 267 59.65 -39.12 43.14
N GLN A 268 59.74 -39.34 41.83
CA GLN A 268 60.60 -40.37 41.24
C GLN A 268 62.08 -40.12 41.58
N TRP A 269 62.51 -38.86 41.49
CA TRP A 269 63.87 -38.47 41.87
C TRP A 269 64.16 -38.75 43.35
N PHE A 270 63.24 -38.43 44.26
CA PHE A 270 63.38 -38.74 45.68
C PHE A 270 63.44 -40.26 45.95
N GLN A 271 62.61 -41.06 45.28
CA GLN A 271 62.64 -42.52 45.39
C GLN A 271 64.00 -43.09 44.98
N LEU A 272 64.56 -42.66 43.84
CA LEU A 272 65.88 -43.09 43.38
C LEU A 272 67.00 -42.75 44.38
N GLN A 273 66.92 -41.58 45.02
CA GLN A 273 67.88 -41.21 46.07
C GLN A 273 67.77 -42.08 47.32
N LEU A 274 66.55 -42.42 47.75
CA LEU A 274 66.31 -43.28 48.90
C LEU A 274 66.83 -44.70 48.64
N ASP A 275 66.51 -45.27 47.48
CA ASP A 275 66.97 -46.61 47.08
C ASP A 275 68.51 -46.68 46.98
N GLY A 276 69.12 -45.65 46.40
CA GLY A 276 70.58 -45.53 46.31
C GLY A 276 71.28 -45.39 47.67
N ARG A 277 70.61 -44.81 48.69
CA ARG A 277 71.12 -44.73 50.07
C ARG A 277 70.96 -46.06 50.81
N LEU A 278 69.81 -46.71 50.71
CA LEU A 278 69.55 -48.03 51.31
C LEU A 278 70.52 -49.10 50.78
N SER A 279 70.80 -49.11 49.48
CA SER A 279 71.80 -50.02 48.87
C SER A 279 73.24 -49.78 49.36
N ARG A 280 73.57 -48.55 49.77
CA ARG A 280 74.89 -48.22 50.34
C ARG A 280 75.01 -48.61 51.81
N ASP A 281 73.92 -48.58 52.56
CA ASP A 281 73.91 -48.97 53.98
C ASP A 281 73.88 -50.51 54.15
N GLU A 282 73.20 -51.27 53.29
CA GLU A 282 73.28 -52.75 53.30
C GLU A 282 74.70 -53.28 53.04
N LYS A 283 75.48 -52.59 52.20
CA LYS A 283 76.90 -52.94 51.97
C LYS A 283 77.83 -52.59 53.14
N LYS A 284 77.35 -51.79 54.11
CA LYS A 284 78.13 -51.36 55.28
C LYS A 284 77.80 -52.12 56.57
N THR A 285 76.73 -52.92 56.62
CA THR A 285 76.47 -53.81 57.75
C THR A 285 77.41 -55.03 57.69
N PRO A 286 78.35 -55.20 58.65
CA PRO A 286 79.22 -56.37 58.70
C PRO A 286 78.39 -57.59 59.13
N LYS A 287 78.61 -58.74 58.50
CA LYS A 287 78.15 -60.04 59.01
C LYS A 287 78.83 -60.30 60.35
N LEU A 288 78.08 -60.21 61.45
CA LEU A 288 78.48 -60.80 62.72
C LEU A 288 78.32 -62.32 62.60
N LEU A 289 79.44 -63.01 62.84
CA LEU A 289 79.61 -64.46 62.93
C LEU A 289 78.75 -65.08 64.03
#